data_AF-A0ABD2S5A4-F1
#
_entry.id   AF-A0ABD2S5A4-F1
#
_cell.length_a   1.000
_cell.length_b   1.000
_cell.length_c   1.000
_cell.angle_alpha   90.00
_cell.angle_beta   90.00
_cell.angle_gamma   90.00
#
_symmetry.space_group_name_H-M   'P 1'
#
loop_
_entity.id
_entity.type
_entity.pdbx_description
1 polymer ?
#
loop_
_entity_poly.entity_id
_entity_poly.type
_entity_poly.pdbx_seq_one_letter_code
_entity_poly.pdbx_strand_id
1 'polypeptide(L)'
;MQDQERDVADAEKETLTFETDDWKKYRDDDIMQQHSAIQAEQAVKVPFVGDKEPLSSLEAEYHLGNSIVLKKIKVLSEQYAAIRRTRGDGNCFFRSFMFGYLEHILDSQDHNEIHHIKANIEECKKTLQSLGYAEFTFEDFFAGFDQ
;
A
#
# COMPACT_ATOMS: atom_id res chain seq x y z
N MET A 1 -40.54 32.90 -55.55
CA MET A 1 -40.35 31.61 -56.24
C MET A 1 -38.87 31.43 -56.47
N GLN A 2 -38.21 30.74 -55.53
CA GLN A 2 -37.15 29.76 -55.74
C GLN A 2 -36.60 29.42 -54.37
N ASP A 3 -37.14 28.32 -53.86
CA ASP A 3 -36.70 27.58 -52.71
C ASP A 3 -35.24 27.13 -52.90
N GLN A 4 -34.46 27.17 -51.83
CA GLN A 4 -33.29 26.32 -51.74
C GLN A 4 -33.13 25.85 -50.28
N GLU A 5 -33.72 24.68 -50.02
CA GLU A 5 -33.37 23.80 -48.91
C GLU A 5 -31.86 23.54 -48.93
N ARG A 6 -31.20 23.65 -47.77
CA ARG A 6 -29.92 22.98 -47.53
C ARG A 6 -29.89 22.41 -46.12
N ASP A 7 -29.96 21.08 -46.12
CA ASP A 7 -29.31 20.10 -45.26
C ASP A 7 -29.25 20.35 -43.76
N VAL A 8 -30.10 19.56 -43.10
CA VAL A 8 -29.91 19.01 -41.77
C VAL A 8 -28.60 18.21 -41.75
N ALA A 9 -27.60 18.68 -41.03
CA ALA A 9 -26.51 17.85 -40.54
C ALA A 9 -26.58 17.84 -39.02
N ASP A 10 -27.46 16.98 -38.49
CA ASP A 10 -27.43 16.57 -37.09
C ASP A 10 -26.07 15.92 -36.85
N ALA A 11 -25.22 16.60 -36.08
CA ALA A 11 -23.98 16.04 -35.60
C ALA A 11 -24.32 14.87 -34.67
N GLU A 12 -24.11 13.66 -35.16
CA GLU A 12 -24.18 12.42 -34.39
C GLU A 12 -23.30 12.57 -33.14
N LYS A 13 -23.95 12.86 -32.02
CA LYS A 13 -23.35 12.76 -30.70
C LYS A 13 -23.24 11.27 -30.44
N GLU A 14 -22.08 10.68 -30.76
CA GLU A 14 -21.72 9.31 -30.37
C GLU A 14 -22.00 9.18 -28.87
N THR A 15 -23.15 8.58 -28.58
CA THR A 15 -23.59 8.30 -27.24
C THR A 15 -22.81 7.07 -26.85
N LEU A 16 -21.77 7.26 -26.04
CA LEU A 16 -20.98 6.18 -25.46
C LEU A 16 -21.93 5.34 -24.60
N THR A 17 -22.55 4.34 -25.22
CA THR A 17 -23.34 3.32 -24.53
C THR A 17 -22.33 2.53 -23.73
N PHE A 18 -22.16 2.88 -22.45
CA PHE A 18 -21.46 2.03 -21.51
C PHE A 18 -22.28 0.75 -21.42
N GLU A 19 -21.84 -0.31 -22.09
CA GLU A 19 -22.49 -1.62 -22.05
C GLU A 19 -22.39 -2.14 -20.62
N THR A 20 -23.42 -1.87 -19.82
CA THR A 20 -23.51 -2.19 -18.40
C THR A 20 -23.58 -3.70 -18.09
N ASP A 21 -23.43 -4.58 -19.07
CA ASP A 21 -23.60 -6.04 -18.95
C ASP A 21 -22.28 -6.85 -19.08
N ASP A 22 -21.13 -6.21 -19.29
CA ASP A 22 -19.83 -6.89 -19.53
C ASP A 22 -19.13 -7.39 -18.24
N TRP A 23 -19.66 -7.12 -17.05
CA TRP A 23 -19.04 -7.56 -15.78
C TRP A 23 -19.08 -9.09 -15.59
N LYS A 24 -20.03 -9.79 -16.23
CA LYS A 24 -20.13 -11.26 -16.20
C LYS A 24 -19.02 -11.98 -16.99
N LYS A 25 -18.22 -11.24 -17.76
CA LYS A 25 -17.16 -11.79 -18.62
C LYS A 25 -15.87 -12.09 -17.85
N TYR A 26 -15.62 -11.39 -16.75
CA TYR A 26 -14.44 -11.59 -15.94
C TYR A 26 -14.75 -12.58 -14.83
N ARG A 27 -14.15 -13.77 -14.87
CA ARG A 27 -14.30 -14.74 -13.80
C ARG A 27 -13.41 -14.32 -12.64
N ASP A 28 -13.88 -14.56 -11.41
CA ASP A 28 -13.08 -14.28 -10.21
C ASP A 28 -11.72 -14.98 -10.26
N ASP A 29 -11.65 -16.20 -10.82
CA ASP A 29 -10.39 -16.93 -11.02
C ASP A 29 -9.39 -16.17 -11.91
N ASP A 30 -9.87 -15.56 -13.00
CA ASP A 30 -9.02 -14.78 -13.92
C ASP A 30 -8.49 -13.52 -13.21
N ILE A 31 -9.33 -12.86 -12.42
CA ILE A 31 -8.97 -11.67 -11.63
C ILE A 31 -7.96 -12.04 -10.54
N MET A 32 -8.19 -13.15 -9.82
CA MET A 32 -7.26 -13.64 -8.79
C MET A 32 -5.92 -14.02 -9.39
N GLN A 33 -5.90 -14.66 -10.57
CA GLN A 33 -4.67 -15.01 -11.27
C GLN A 33 -3.89 -13.75 -11.70
N GLN A 34 -4.59 -12.76 -12.24
CA GLN A 34 -3.97 -11.48 -12.61
C GLN A 34 -3.38 -10.77 -11.38
N HIS A 35 -4.13 -10.70 -10.27
CA HIS A 35 -3.67 -10.08 -9.04
C HIS A 35 -2.42 -10.77 -8.48
N SER A 36 -2.43 -12.11 -8.45
CA SER A 36 -1.28 -12.91 -8.03
C SER A 36 -0.06 -12.69 -8.92
N ALA A 37 -0.25 -12.64 -10.25
CA ALA A 37 0.84 -12.39 -11.19
C ALA A 37 1.48 -11.01 -10.97
N ILE A 38 0.68 -9.96 -10.76
CA ILE A 38 1.18 -8.61 -10.44
C ILE A 38 1.96 -8.62 -9.13
N GLN A 39 1.43 -9.25 -8.07
CA GLN A 39 2.11 -9.33 -6.78
C GLN A 39 3.43 -10.11 -6.87
N ALA A 40 3.47 -11.20 -7.65
CA ALA A 40 4.68 -11.98 -7.87
C ALA A 40 5.76 -11.16 -8.61
N GLU A 41 5.38 -10.38 -9.61
CA GLU A 41 6.31 -9.49 -10.32
C GLU A 41 6.88 -8.41 -9.38
N GLN A 42 6.03 -7.81 -8.53
CA GLN A 42 6.49 -6.85 -7.52
C GLN A 42 7.40 -7.50 -6.48
N ALA A 43 7.14 -8.75 -6.11
CA ALA A 43 7.93 -9.47 -5.12
C ALA A 43 9.36 -9.76 -5.56
N VAL A 44 9.60 -9.90 -6.87
CA VAL A 44 10.94 -10.03 -7.46
C VAL A 44 11.71 -8.70 -7.40
N LYS A 45 11.01 -7.56 -7.55
CA LYS A 45 11.63 -6.23 -7.62
C LYS A 45 11.96 -5.64 -6.25
N VAL A 46 11.06 -5.80 -5.28
CA VAL A 46 11.14 -5.13 -3.98
C VAL A 46 10.98 -6.15 -2.86
N PRO A 47 11.94 -6.28 -1.92
CA PRO A 47 11.76 -7.12 -0.75
C PRO A 47 10.63 -6.58 0.14
N PHE A 48 10.15 -7.38 1.10
CA PHE A 48 9.12 -6.90 2.04
C PHE A 48 9.55 -5.62 2.76
N VAL A 49 10.77 -5.61 3.27
CA VAL A 49 11.44 -4.47 3.89
C VAL A 49 12.83 -4.39 3.28
N GLY A 50 13.16 -3.27 2.63
CA GLY A 50 14.47 -3.02 2.04
C GLY A 50 15.50 -2.57 3.07
N ASP A 51 16.73 -2.36 2.63
CA ASP A 51 17.78 -1.78 3.46
C ASP A 51 17.57 -0.28 3.70
N LYS A 52 18.24 0.25 4.74
CA LYS A 52 18.29 1.68 5.03
C LYS A 52 19.20 2.33 3.99
N GLU A 53 18.66 3.25 3.20
CA GLU A 53 19.36 3.92 2.10
C GLU A 53 19.33 5.44 2.26
N PRO A 54 20.32 6.19 1.73
CA PRO A 54 20.31 7.64 1.81
C PRO A 54 19.17 8.25 0.98
N LEU A 55 18.68 9.43 1.38
CA LEU A 55 17.62 10.14 0.64
C LEU A 55 18.05 10.53 -0.79
N SER A 56 19.35 10.61 -1.07
CA SER A 56 19.87 10.83 -2.42
C SER A 56 19.50 9.71 -3.39
N SER A 57 19.29 8.47 -2.92
CA SER A 57 18.74 7.37 -3.74
C SER A 57 17.35 7.69 -4.24
N LEU A 58 16.52 8.36 -3.41
CA LEU A 58 15.19 8.80 -3.79
C LEU A 58 15.26 10.00 -4.75
N GLU A 59 16.18 10.95 -4.52
CA GLU A 59 16.40 12.06 -5.46
C GLU A 59 16.78 11.57 -6.86
N ALA A 60 17.65 10.55 -6.94
CA ALA A 60 18.07 9.94 -8.19
C ALA A 60 16.91 9.26 -8.93
N GLU A 61 15.92 8.69 -8.23
CA GLU A 61 14.73 8.11 -8.86
C GLU A 61 13.88 9.18 -9.56
N TYR A 62 13.81 10.38 -9.00
CA TYR A 62 13.00 11.48 -9.51
C TYR A 62 13.78 12.53 -10.31
N HIS A 63 15.04 12.26 -10.70
CA HIS A 63 15.90 13.26 -11.36
C HIS A 63 15.34 13.76 -12.71
N LEU A 64 14.63 12.92 -13.46
CA LEU A 64 13.91 13.28 -14.70
C LEU A 64 12.43 13.65 -14.45
N GLY A 65 12.03 13.66 -13.17
CA GLY A 65 10.64 13.79 -12.76
C GLY A 65 10.20 15.22 -12.46
N ASN A 66 9.14 15.31 -11.68
CA ASN A 66 8.51 16.57 -11.33
C ASN A 66 9.41 17.40 -10.38
N SER A 67 9.77 18.61 -10.81
CA SER A 67 10.60 19.56 -10.03
C SER A 67 10.05 19.88 -8.63
N ILE A 68 8.72 19.77 -8.43
CA ILE A 68 8.08 19.95 -7.12
C ILE A 68 8.42 18.78 -6.19
N VAL A 69 8.46 17.55 -6.71
CA VAL A 69 8.81 16.36 -5.92
C VAL A 69 10.27 16.45 -5.48
N LEU A 70 11.19 16.84 -6.37
CA LEU A 70 12.59 17.07 -6.02
C LEU A 70 12.76 18.12 -4.92
N LYS A 71 12.01 19.22 -4.97
CA LYS A 71 12.00 20.23 -3.88
C LYS A 71 11.51 19.64 -2.55
N LYS A 72 10.47 18.80 -2.57
CA LYS A 72 9.98 18.12 -1.36
C LYS A 72 11.00 17.14 -0.80
N ILE A 73 11.68 16.37 -1.65
CA ILE A 73 12.73 15.44 -1.22
C ILE A 73 13.86 16.23 -0.57
N LYS A 74 14.28 17.36 -1.16
CA LYS A 74 15.31 18.22 -0.56
C LYS A 74 14.94 18.68 0.87
N VAL A 75 13.69 19.08 1.11
CA VAL A 75 13.22 19.44 2.45
C VAL A 75 13.23 18.23 3.40
N LEU A 76 12.87 17.03 2.92
CA LEU A 76 12.96 15.81 3.72
C LEU A 76 14.40 15.47 4.09
N SER A 77 15.35 15.66 3.17
CA SER A 77 16.79 15.43 3.40
C SER A 77 17.38 16.32 4.50
N GLU A 78 16.73 17.42 4.88
CA GLU A 78 17.15 18.27 6.01
C GLU A 78 16.77 17.66 7.37
N GLN A 79 15.76 16.79 7.42
CA GLN A 79 15.21 16.22 8.65
C GLN A 79 15.53 14.72 8.81
N TYR A 80 15.64 13.99 7.70
CA TYR A 80 15.79 12.55 7.70
C TYR A 80 17.10 12.15 7.01
N ALA A 81 17.91 11.36 7.71
CA ALA A 81 19.19 10.89 7.19
C ALA A 81 19.04 9.74 6.17
N ALA A 82 18.00 8.93 6.29
CA ALA A 82 17.81 7.74 5.48
C ALA A 82 16.32 7.39 5.32
N ILE A 83 16.03 6.57 4.31
CA ILE A 83 14.73 5.97 4.03
C ILE A 83 14.88 4.45 3.98
N ARG A 84 13.77 3.74 4.24
CA ARG A 84 13.67 2.30 4.05
C ARG A 84 12.44 2.02 3.20
N ARG A 85 12.62 1.39 2.04
CA ARG A 85 11.48 1.04 1.16
C ARG A 85 10.76 -0.20 1.68
N THR A 86 9.44 -0.22 1.56
CA THR A 86 8.61 -1.40 1.81
C THR A 86 7.84 -1.79 0.55
N ARG A 87 7.59 -3.08 0.37
CA ARG A 87 6.84 -3.58 -0.79
C ARG A 87 5.43 -2.99 -0.81
N GLY A 88 5.02 -2.41 -1.93
CA GLY A 88 3.67 -1.90 -2.16
C GLY A 88 2.66 -3.01 -2.47
N ASP A 89 2.33 -3.85 -1.48
CA ASP A 89 1.44 -5.01 -1.61
C ASP A 89 0.13 -4.87 -0.82
N GLY A 90 -0.27 -3.65 -0.49
CA GLY A 90 -1.44 -3.34 0.35
C GLY A 90 -1.16 -3.44 1.85
N ASN A 91 -0.07 -4.09 2.28
CA ASN A 91 0.33 -4.21 3.68
C ASN A 91 1.47 -3.25 4.07
N CYS A 92 1.89 -2.36 3.16
CA CYS A 92 3.05 -1.49 3.34
C CYS A 92 2.94 -0.58 4.57
N PHE A 93 1.75 -0.09 4.92
CA PHE A 93 1.55 0.73 6.11
C PHE A 93 1.86 -0.05 7.39
N PHE A 94 1.18 -1.18 7.61
CA PHE A 94 1.36 -2.02 8.81
C PHE A 94 2.80 -2.50 8.95
N ARG A 95 3.41 -2.86 7.82
CA ARG A 95 4.81 -3.30 7.76
C ARG A 95 5.79 -2.18 8.12
N SER A 96 5.60 -1.00 7.55
CA SER A 96 6.46 0.16 7.82
C SER A 96 6.31 0.63 9.27
N PHE A 97 5.07 0.66 9.77
CA PHE A 97 4.77 1.00 11.16
C PHE A 97 5.44 0.03 12.13
N MET A 98 5.16 -1.27 12.01
CA MET A 98 5.66 -2.27 12.96
C MET A 98 7.19 -2.34 12.92
N PHE A 99 7.80 -2.33 11.72
CA PHE A 99 9.25 -2.34 11.61
C PHE A 99 9.88 -1.09 12.24
N GLY A 100 9.38 0.11 11.92
CA GLY A 100 9.93 1.36 12.46
C GLY A 100 9.75 1.47 13.97
N TYR A 101 8.62 1.03 14.50
CA TYR A 101 8.33 1.00 15.92
C TYR A 101 9.27 0.04 16.68
N LEU A 102 9.45 -1.19 16.17
CA LEU A 102 10.36 -2.17 16.77
C LEU A 102 11.84 -1.75 16.62
N GLU A 103 12.25 -1.19 15.48
CA GLU A 103 13.60 -0.63 15.28
C GLU A 103 13.86 0.49 16.31
N HIS A 104 12.89 1.36 16.57
CA HIS A 104 13.01 2.42 17.58
C HIS A 104 13.17 1.89 19.00
N ILE A 105 12.38 0.89 19.40
CA ILE A 105 12.50 0.25 20.72
C ILE A 105 13.89 -0.41 20.87
N LEU A 106 14.37 -1.06 19.81
CA LEU A 106 15.69 -1.69 19.79
C LEU A 106 16.80 -0.64 19.89
N ASP A 107 16.72 0.46 19.15
CA ASP A 107 17.76 1.49 19.16
C ASP A 107 17.77 2.27 20.49
N SER A 108 16.60 2.54 21.06
CA SER A 108 16.46 3.27 22.33
C SER A 108 16.68 2.41 23.57
N GLN A 109 16.60 1.08 23.45
CA GLN A 109 16.61 0.14 24.58
C GLN A 109 15.52 0.45 25.62
N ASP A 110 14.36 0.93 25.17
CA ASP A 110 13.25 1.30 26.07
C ASP A 110 12.52 0.06 26.59
N HIS A 111 12.97 -0.45 27.75
CA HIS A 111 12.34 -1.58 28.42
C HIS A 111 10.92 -1.31 28.92
N ASN A 112 10.56 -0.05 29.20
CA ASN A 112 9.20 0.27 29.61
C ASN A 112 8.25 0.10 28.44
N GLU A 113 8.66 0.54 27.25
CA GLU A 113 7.87 0.38 26.03
C GLU A 113 7.75 -1.09 25.62
N ILE A 114 8.79 -1.91 25.82
CA ILE A 114 8.70 -3.37 25.65
C ILE A 114 7.62 -3.97 26.56
N HIS A 115 7.59 -3.59 27.84
CA HIS A 115 6.56 -4.08 28.75
C HIS A 115 5.17 -3.58 28.33
N HIS A 116 5.07 -2.32 27.92
CA HIS A 116 3.82 -1.71 27.49
C HIS A 116 3.23 -2.42 26.27
N ILE A 117 4.02 -2.64 25.20
CA ILE A 117 3.52 -3.31 24.00
C ILE A 117 3.14 -4.76 24.27
N LYS A 118 3.89 -5.50 25.09
CA LYS A 118 3.55 -6.88 25.46
C LYS A 118 2.21 -6.94 26.20
N ALA A 119 1.98 -6.02 27.14
CA ALA A 119 0.69 -5.93 27.84
C ALA A 119 -0.47 -5.63 26.86
N ASN A 120 -0.27 -4.69 25.92
CA ASN A 120 -1.28 -4.35 24.92
C ASN A 120 -1.58 -5.50 23.95
N ILE A 121 -0.58 -6.29 23.57
CA ILE A 121 -0.75 -7.47 22.72
C ILE A 121 -1.63 -8.51 23.43
N GLU A 122 -1.36 -8.78 24.70
CA GLU A 122 -2.15 -9.71 25.50
C GLU A 122 -3.59 -9.19 25.74
N GLU A 123 -3.77 -7.89 25.94
CA GLU A 123 -5.09 -7.27 26.02
C GLU A 123 -5.85 -7.35 24.69
N CYS A 124 -5.15 -7.16 23.56
CA CYS A 124 -5.74 -7.32 22.23
C CYS A 124 -6.23 -8.76 22.01
N LYS A 125 -5.45 -9.77 22.41
CA LYS A 125 -5.85 -11.18 22.35
C LYS A 125 -7.15 -11.42 23.13
N LYS A 126 -7.22 -10.96 24.37
CA LYS A 126 -8.43 -11.05 25.22
C LYS A 126 -9.61 -10.31 24.62
N THR A 127 -9.36 -9.16 24.01
CA THR A 127 -10.40 -8.34 23.36
C THR A 127 -11.03 -9.12 22.20
N LEU A 128 -10.22 -9.71 21.31
CA LEU A 128 -10.73 -10.56 20.22
C LEU A 128 -11.59 -11.72 20.74
N GLN A 129 -11.15 -12.40 21.80
CA GLN A 129 -11.94 -13.47 22.43
C GLN A 129 -13.28 -12.94 22.95
N SER A 130 -13.29 -11.81 23.66
CA SER A 130 -14.51 -11.22 24.22
C SER A 130 -15.49 -10.70 23.16
N LEU A 131 -14.99 -10.33 21.98
CA LEU A 131 -15.78 -9.98 20.80
C LEU A 131 -16.35 -11.20 20.06
N GLY A 132 -16.00 -12.42 20.50
CA GLY A 132 -16.53 -13.66 19.96
C GLY A 132 -15.72 -14.26 18.81
N TYR A 133 -14.50 -13.78 18.56
CA TYR A 133 -13.60 -14.44 17.62
C TYR A 133 -13.12 -15.77 18.24
N ALA A 134 -13.14 -16.83 17.45
CA ALA A 134 -12.67 -18.15 17.89
C ALA A 134 -11.14 -18.16 17.98
N GLU A 135 -10.59 -18.54 19.12
CA GLU A 135 -9.15 -18.42 19.42
C GLU A 135 -8.24 -19.08 18.36
N PHE A 136 -8.61 -20.28 17.90
CA PHE A 136 -7.86 -21.00 16.87
C PHE A 136 -7.69 -20.23 15.54
N THR A 137 -8.48 -19.18 15.30
CA THR A 137 -8.40 -18.36 14.08
C THR A 137 -7.31 -17.29 14.14
N PHE A 138 -6.77 -16.99 15.32
CA PHE A 138 -5.77 -15.93 15.49
C PHE A 138 -4.61 -16.25 16.43
N GLU A 139 -4.66 -17.33 17.22
CA GLU A 139 -3.61 -17.65 18.20
C GLU A 139 -2.20 -17.70 17.61
N ASP A 140 -2.06 -18.23 16.40
CA ASP A 140 -0.78 -18.29 15.68
C ASP A 140 -0.17 -16.91 15.40
N PHE A 141 -1.00 -15.87 15.22
CA PHE A 141 -0.49 -14.50 15.00
C PHE A 141 0.11 -13.89 16.27
N PHE A 142 -0.34 -14.31 17.44
CA PHE A 142 0.15 -13.82 18.74
C PHE A 142 1.38 -14.58 19.21
N ALA A 143 1.48 -15.88 18.91
CA ALA A 143 2.60 -16.73 19.33
C ALA A 143 3.98 -16.19 18.91
N GLY A 144 4.06 -15.46 17.79
CA GLY A 144 5.29 -14.82 17.33
C GLY A 144 5.81 -13.67 18.22
N PHE A 145 4.99 -13.11 19.10
CA PHE A 145 5.37 -12.02 20.02
C PHE A 145 5.74 -12.49 21.43
N ASP A 146 5.45 -13.76 21.74
CA ASP A 146 5.68 -14.36 23.06
C ASP A 146 7.06 -15.05 23.18
N GLN A 147 7.79 -15.21 22.07
CA GLN A 147 9.20 -15.67 22.05
C GLN A 147 10.17 -14.53 22.35
#